data_AF-A0A553DUL6-F1
#
_entry.id   AF-A0A553DUL6-F1
#
_cell.length_a   1.000
_cell.length_b   1.000
_cell.length_c   1.000
_cell.angle_alpha   90.00
_cell.angle_beta   90.00
_cell.angle_gamma   90.00
#
_symmetry.space_group_name_H-M   'P 1'
#
loop_
_entity.id
_entity.type
_entity.pdbx_description
1 polymer ?
#
loop_
_entity_poly.entity_id
_entity_poly.type
_entity_poly.pdbx_seq_one_letter_code
_entity_poly.pdbx_strand_id
1 'polypeptide(L)'
;MKNLILMLFVVLPFWSCTEASDNNLENCGDTTNVLYEGFSYCGVLKENPKQPSFLIINSNEEVQKLFTTCQTVAVALPDFTQKRILGLFAGPKPTGGYAIKIQAVVEDNCQITVEYFEKEPQKDEIVTTAITYPADYVLLPKSNKPILFKKVKEIVDYVVIGRYSFFCPSNCSSTYRIDDVKTIRFLIGNTTSASYEVLGVKEDFSSFVSHIPQEFLALKGQTKEFKNDLIADGGGCFIEYHQGNVVTDIKFTNFNNPEKGQENLVKFMDYIYSKISFLDASK
;
A
#
# COMPACT_ATOMS: atom_id res chain seq x y z
N MET A 1 39.83 64.29 -21.19
CA MET A 1 38.73 63.51 -20.60
C MET A 1 37.65 63.28 -21.65
N LYS A 2 37.64 62.10 -22.29
CA LYS A 2 36.42 61.48 -22.85
C LYS A 2 36.76 60.02 -23.18
N ASN A 3 36.25 59.11 -22.36
CA ASN A 3 36.51 57.67 -22.48
C ASN A 3 35.80 57.13 -23.71
N LEU A 4 36.55 56.50 -24.61
CA LEU A 4 36.02 55.72 -25.72
C LEU A 4 35.88 54.28 -25.22
N ILE A 5 34.66 53.88 -24.85
CA ILE A 5 34.35 52.50 -24.48
C ILE A 5 34.25 51.68 -25.76
N LEU A 6 35.22 50.80 -25.97
CA LEU A 6 35.24 49.81 -27.04
C LEU A 6 34.31 48.66 -26.64
N MET A 7 33.09 48.63 -27.21
CA MET A 7 32.17 47.51 -27.03
C MET A 7 32.66 46.31 -27.86
N LEU A 8 33.28 45.34 -27.19
CA LEU A 8 33.62 44.05 -27.77
C LEU A 8 32.33 43.21 -27.84
N PHE A 9 31.72 43.09 -29.03
CA PHE A 9 30.66 42.10 -29.27
C PHE A 9 31.31 40.71 -29.27
N VAL A 10 31.29 40.04 -28.12
CA VAL A 10 31.58 38.61 -28.03
C VAL A 10 30.38 37.87 -28.63
N VAL A 11 30.53 37.46 -29.89
CA VAL A 11 29.60 36.53 -30.54
C VAL A 11 29.80 35.18 -29.84
N LEU A 12 28.93 34.88 -28.87
CA LEU A 12 28.80 33.54 -28.31
C LEU A 12 28.33 32.63 -29.45
N PRO A 13 29.11 31.61 -29.88
CA PRO A 13 28.56 30.60 -30.76
C PRO A 13 27.48 29.87 -29.96
N PHE A 14 26.23 30.03 -30.39
CA PHE A 14 25.14 29.15 -29.99
C PHE A 14 25.59 27.73 -30.30
N TRP A 15 26.04 27.01 -29.27
CA TRP A 15 26.01 25.57 -29.28
C TRP A 15 24.53 25.21 -29.35
N SER A 16 24.04 25.07 -30.58
CA SER A 16 22.83 24.31 -30.84
C SER A 16 23.07 22.96 -30.18
N CYS A 17 22.35 22.68 -29.09
CA CYS A 17 22.10 21.30 -28.73
C CYS A 17 21.51 20.67 -29.98
N THR A 18 22.27 19.79 -30.62
CA THR A 18 21.68 18.81 -31.51
C THR A 18 20.69 18.06 -30.63
N GLU A 19 19.40 18.33 -30.78
CA GLU A 19 18.38 17.39 -30.35
C GLU A 19 18.71 16.10 -31.08
N ALA A 20 19.29 15.14 -30.37
CA ALA A 20 19.23 13.76 -30.77
C ALA A 20 17.74 13.41 -30.76
N SER A 21 17.09 13.59 -31.91
CA SER A 21 15.82 12.97 -32.19
C SER A 21 16.09 11.47 -32.29
N ASP A 22 16.21 10.81 -31.14
CA ASP A 22 16.18 9.36 -31.09
C ASP A 22 14.74 8.94 -31.37
N ASN A 23 14.45 8.73 -32.66
CA ASN A 23 13.27 8.03 -33.14
C ASN A 23 13.37 6.52 -32.87
N ASN A 24 13.74 6.16 -31.65
CA ASN A 24 13.54 4.86 -31.06
C ASN A 24 12.92 5.10 -29.69
N LEU A 25 11.68 5.57 -29.68
CA LEU A 25 10.83 5.41 -28.50
C LEU A 25 10.65 3.90 -28.35
N GLU A 26 11.50 3.27 -27.55
CA GLU A 26 11.33 1.89 -27.13
C GLU A 26 9.89 1.75 -26.65
N ASN A 27 9.09 1.00 -27.41
CA ASN A 27 7.69 0.79 -27.05
C ASN A 27 7.66 -0.15 -25.86
N CYS A 28 7.68 0.42 -24.65
CA CYS A 28 7.65 -0.32 -23.40
C CYS A 28 6.30 -1.03 -23.14
N GLY A 29 5.31 -0.88 -24.04
CA GLY A 29 4.01 -1.54 -23.93
C GLY A 29 3.16 -1.01 -22.78
N ASP A 30 2.11 -1.75 -22.46
CA ASP A 30 1.17 -1.38 -21.41
C ASP A 30 1.74 -1.65 -20.01
N THR A 31 1.37 -0.80 -19.06
CA THR A 31 1.74 -0.94 -17.65
C THR A 31 0.79 -1.89 -16.93
N THR A 32 1.34 -2.83 -16.17
CA THR A 32 0.60 -3.81 -15.35
C THR A 32 1.02 -3.77 -13.89
N ASN A 33 0.13 -4.16 -12.97
CA ASN A 33 0.46 -4.31 -11.56
C ASN A 33 1.39 -5.52 -11.32
N VAL A 34 2.43 -5.32 -10.53
CA VAL A 34 3.30 -6.39 -10.04
C VAL A 34 2.71 -6.95 -8.74
N LEU A 35 2.64 -8.27 -8.63
CA LEU A 35 2.27 -8.93 -7.37
C LEU A 35 3.43 -8.84 -6.39
N TYR A 36 3.15 -8.45 -5.16
CA TYR A 36 4.16 -8.38 -4.11
C TYR A 36 3.55 -8.65 -2.73
N GLU A 37 4.40 -8.95 -1.77
CA GLU A 37 3.99 -9.30 -0.41
C GLU A 37 4.62 -8.33 0.59
N GLY A 38 3.88 -7.98 1.63
CA GLY A 38 4.45 -7.28 2.78
C GLY A 38 5.51 -8.14 3.44
N PHE A 39 6.66 -7.55 3.74
CA PHE A 39 7.77 -8.25 4.39
C PHE A 39 8.07 -7.62 5.74
N SER A 40 8.21 -8.46 6.76
CA SER A 40 8.68 -8.04 8.08
C SER A 40 9.83 -8.92 8.51
N TYR A 41 10.95 -8.30 8.85
CA TYR A 41 12.11 -8.97 9.42
C TYR A 41 12.34 -8.46 10.84
N CYS A 42 12.54 -9.35 11.80
CA CYS A 42 12.77 -8.97 13.19
C CYS A 42 14.17 -8.40 13.45
N GLY A 43 15.12 -8.61 12.53
CA GLY A 43 16.44 -7.99 12.62
C GLY A 43 16.36 -6.49 12.34
N VAL A 44 17.17 -5.71 13.03
CA VAL A 44 17.34 -4.28 12.75
C VAL A 44 18.48 -4.10 11.76
N LEU A 45 18.41 -3.05 10.94
CA LEU A 45 19.56 -2.66 10.14
C LEU A 45 20.74 -2.35 11.05
N LYS A 46 21.92 -2.87 10.70
CA LYS A 46 23.16 -2.58 11.44
C LYS A 46 23.59 -1.12 11.28
N GLU A 47 23.31 -0.54 10.11
CA GLU A 47 23.60 0.86 9.80
C GLU A 47 22.37 1.49 9.14
N ASN A 48 21.90 2.59 9.72
CA ASN A 48 20.77 3.34 9.16
C ASN A 48 21.24 4.27 8.03
N PRO A 49 20.49 4.37 6.92
CA PRO A 49 20.81 5.31 5.85
C PRO A 49 20.79 6.76 6.34
N LYS A 50 21.80 7.54 5.91
CA LYS A 50 21.91 8.97 6.24
C LYS A 50 20.99 9.85 5.39
N GLN A 51 20.49 9.33 4.28
CA GLN A 51 19.62 9.99 3.31
C GLN A 51 18.56 9.00 2.80
N PRO A 52 17.45 9.48 2.21
CA PRO A 52 16.49 8.61 1.54
C PRO A 52 17.19 7.69 0.53
N SER A 53 16.87 6.41 0.58
CA SER A 53 17.51 5.39 -0.25
C SER A 53 16.63 4.15 -0.36
N PHE A 54 17.05 3.21 -1.19
CA PHE A 54 16.46 1.89 -1.30
C PHE A 54 17.55 0.82 -1.24
N LEU A 55 17.17 -0.41 -0.91
CA LEU A 55 18.01 -1.57 -1.11
C LEU A 55 17.24 -2.69 -1.80
N ILE A 56 17.98 -3.50 -2.56
CA ILE A 56 17.53 -4.77 -3.09
C ILE A 56 18.37 -5.87 -2.47
N ILE A 57 17.72 -6.86 -1.88
CA ILE A 57 18.35 -8.02 -1.25
C ILE A 57 17.98 -9.27 -2.05
N ASN A 58 18.99 -9.98 -2.53
CA ASN A 58 18.85 -11.16 -3.38
C ASN A 58 19.41 -12.44 -2.76
N SER A 59 19.87 -12.42 -1.50
CA SER A 59 20.37 -13.62 -0.84
C SER A 59 20.30 -13.56 0.69
N ASN A 60 20.41 -14.74 1.31
CA ASN A 60 20.50 -14.88 2.77
C ASN A 60 21.74 -14.18 3.33
N GLU A 61 22.86 -14.25 2.62
CA GLU A 61 24.14 -13.64 3.02
C GLU A 61 24.02 -12.12 3.06
N GLU A 62 23.32 -11.51 2.10
CA GLU A 62 23.05 -10.07 2.10
C GLU A 62 22.17 -9.67 3.29
N VAL A 63 21.12 -10.44 3.61
CA VAL A 63 20.31 -10.20 4.82
C VAL A 63 21.20 -10.21 6.07
N GLN A 64 22.02 -11.25 6.24
CA GLN A 64 22.90 -11.38 7.40
C GLN A 64 23.98 -10.29 7.46
N LYS A 65 24.43 -9.80 6.31
CA LYS A 65 25.38 -8.69 6.22
C LYS A 65 24.75 -7.39 6.73
N LEU A 66 23.53 -7.10 6.29
CA LEU A 66 22.87 -5.81 6.49
C LEU A 66 22.07 -5.71 7.79
N PHE A 67 21.50 -6.82 8.27
CA PHE A 67 20.64 -6.85 9.43
C PHE A 67 21.26 -7.65 10.57
N THR A 68 20.90 -7.29 11.80
CA THR A 68 21.17 -8.13 12.97
C THR A 68 20.37 -9.43 12.87
N THR A 69 20.87 -10.49 13.47
CA THR A 69 20.13 -11.74 13.57
C THR A 69 18.90 -11.58 14.46
N CYS A 70 17.83 -12.26 14.11
CA CYS A 70 16.67 -12.41 14.99
C CYS A 70 17.04 -13.29 16.18
N GLN A 71 16.97 -12.75 17.40
CA GLN A 71 17.42 -13.45 18.60
C GLN A 71 16.43 -14.48 19.13
N THR A 72 15.12 -14.25 18.92
CA THR A 72 14.05 -14.99 19.61
C THR A 72 13.17 -15.83 18.70
N VAL A 73 13.18 -15.57 17.39
CA VAL A 73 12.32 -16.24 16.41
C VAL A 73 13.11 -16.51 15.14
N ALA A 74 13.07 -17.76 14.67
CA ALA A 74 13.52 -18.08 13.32
C ALA A 74 12.50 -17.51 12.33
N VAL A 75 12.89 -16.46 11.61
CA VAL A 75 12.09 -15.92 10.51
C VAL A 75 12.46 -16.66 9.23
N ALA A 76 11.46 -17.25 8.59
CA ALA A 76 11.62 -17.83 7.26
C ALA A 76 11.93 -16.69 6.27
N LEU A 77 13.12 -16.75 5.68
CA LEU A 77 13.49 -15.87 4.58
C LEU A 77 12.81 -16.34 3.29
N PRO A 78 12.55 -15.43 2.34
CA PRO A 78 11.96 -15.81 1.05
C PRO A 78 12.89 -16.74 0.27
N ASP A 79 12.31 -17.49 -0.66
CA ASP A 79 13.09 -18.17 -1.70
C ASP A 79 13.68 -17.11 -2.65
N PHE A 80 14.95 -16.78 -2.43
CA PHE A 80 15.69 -15.80 -3.22
C PHE A 80 15.97 -16.23 -4.67
N THR A 81 15.64 -17.45 -5.06
CA THR A 81 15.66 -17.85 -6.47
C THR A 81 14.46 -17.28 -7.22
N GLN A 82 13.33 -17.07 -6.55
CA GLN A 82 12.07 -16.58 -7.11
C GLN A 82 11.75 -15.13 -6.72
N LYS A 83 12.22 -14.70 -5.55
CA LYS A 83 11.88 -13.41 -4.95
C LYS A 83 13.13 -12.63 -4.57
N ARG A 84 12.93 -11.34 -4.26
CA ARG A 84 13.91 -10.43 -3.68
C ARG A 84 13.23 -9.53 -2.67
N ILE A 85 13.97 -9.06 -1.67
CA ILE A 85 13.45 -8.05 -0.74
C ILE A 85 13.77 -6.68 -1.31
N LEU A 86 12.77 -5.82 -1.42
CA LEU A 86 12.94 -4.39 -1.60
C LEU A 86 12.73 -3.72 -0.25
N GLY A 87 13.72 -2.95 0.22
CA GLY A 87 13.55 -2.04 1.34
C GLY A 87 13.65 -0.59 0.88
N LEU A 88 12.75 0.25 1.40
CA LEU A 88 12.67 1.67 1.11
C LEU A 88 12.89 2.45 2.41
N PHE A 89 13.76 3.47 2.37
CA PHE A 89 14.19 4.22 3.55
C PHE A 89 13.98 5.71 3.37
N ALA A 90 13.41 6.35 4.39
CA ALA A 90 13.19 7.79 4.40
C ALA A 90 14.43 8.59 4.88
N GLY A 91 15.49 7.90 5.32
CA GLY A 91 16.59 8.50 6.06
C GLY A 91 16.17 8.97 7.47
N PRO A 92 17.00 9.78 8.15
CA PRO A 92 16.68 10.27 9.50
C PRO A 92 15.51 11.26 9.46
N LYS A 93 14.53 11.08 10.35
CA LYS A 93 13.43 12.01 10.59
C LYS A 93 13.49 12.53 12.04
N PRO A 94 13.12 13.80 12.27
CA PRO A 94 13.39 14.47 13.55
C PRO A 94 12.56 13.95 14.73
N THR A 95 11.41 13.34 14.46
CA THR A 95 10.48 12.81 15.46
C THR A 95 9.89 11.46 15.00
N GLY A 96 9.09 10.84 15.86
CA GLY A 96 8.12 9.82 15.43
C GLY A 96 7.01 10.42 14.55
N GLY A 97 6.10 9.55 14.09
CA GLY A 97 4.95 9.93 13.25
C GLY A 97 5.25 10.05 11.75
N TYR A 98 6.52 10.09 11.36
CA TYR A 98 6.90 9.99 9.96
C TYR A 98 6.79 8.54 9.46
N ALA A 99 6.35 8.38 8.21
CA ALA A 99 6.35 7.09 7.52
C ALA A 99 6.84 7.22 6.08
N ILE A 100 7.34 6.11 5.54
CA ILE A 100 7.52 5.91 4.10
C ILE A 100 6.86 4.59 3.76
N LYS A 101 6.11 4.55 2.66
CA LYS A 101 5.29 3.38 2.30
C LYS A 101 5.26 3.17 0.80
N ILE A 102 5.39 1.90 0.41
CA ILE A 102 5.19 1.48 -0.97
C ILE A 102 3.69 1.45 -1.24
N GLN A 103 3.25 2.29 -2.19
CA GLN A 103 1.84 2.44 -2.56
C GLN A 103 1.43 1.44 -3.64
N ALA A 104 2.29 1.24 -4.63
CA ALA A 104 2.07 0.32 -5.74
C ALA A 104 3.41 -0.06 -6.36
N VAL A 105 3.43 -1.20 -7.03
CA VAL A 105 4.53 -1.61 -7.89
C VAL A 105 3.92 -1.98 -9.22
N VAL A 106 4.37 -1.30 -10.27
CA VAL A 106 3.90 -1.53 -11.63
C VAL A 106 5.10 -1.84 -12.52
N GLU A 107 4.85 -2.55 -13.61
CA GLU A 107 5.87 -2.83 -14.59
C GLU A 107 5.33 -2.69 -16.01
N ASP A 108 6.23 -2.38 -16.92
CA ASP A 108 6.03 -2.46 -18.35
C ASP A 108 7.14 -3.37 -18.91
N ASN A 109 7.30 -3.46 -20.23
CA ASN A 109 8.33 -4.33 -20.83
C ASN A 109 9.77 -3.87 -20.54
N CYS A 110 9.97 -2.59 -20.23
CA CYS A 110 11.29 -1.99 -20.04
C CYS A 110 11.72 -1.97 -18.57
N GLN A 111 10.81 -1.71 -17.64
CA GLN A 111 11.16 -1.37 -16.26
C GLN A 111 10.09 -1.72 -15.24
N ILE A 112 10.49 -1.73 -13.97
CA ILE A 112 9.61 -1.78 -12.81
C ILE A 112 9.60 -0.40 -12.17
N THR A 113 8.43 0.18 -11.93
CA THR A 113 8.26 1.43 -11.18
C THR A 113 7.65 1.14 -9.82
N VAL A 114 8.38 1.51 -8.76
CA VAL A 114 7.91 1.47 -7.38
C VAL A 114 7.36 2.86 -7.04
N GLU A 115 6.04 2.93 -6.89
CA GLU A 115 5.36 4.13 -6.43
C GLU A 115 5.32 4.14 -4.90
N TYR A 116 5.78 5.22 -4.29
CA TYR A 116 5.86 5.34 -2.84
C TYR A 116 5.41 6.72 -2.37
N PHE A 117 4.97 6.83 -1.12
CA PHE A 117 4.71 8.10 -0.47
C PHE A 117 5.49 8.21 0.84
N GLU A 118 5.68 9.46 1.27
CA GLU A 118 6.12 9.77 2.63
C GLU A 118 4.97 10.47 3.34
N LYS A 119 4.75 10.12 4.61
CA LYS A 119 3.79 10.76 5.50
C LYS A 119 4.52 11.52 6.58
N GLU A 120 4.05 12.72 6.84
CA GLU A 120 4.50 13.57 7.95
C GLU A 120 3.46 13.52 9.07
N PRO A 121 3.89 13.68 10.33
CA PRO A 121 2.95 13.78 11.45
C PRO A 121 2.04 14.98 11.25
N GLN A 122 0.77 14.85 11.67
CA GLN A 122 -0.16 15.98 11.60
C GLN A 122 0.27 17.10 12.55
N LYS A 123 -0.12 18.32 12.21
CA LYS A 123 -0.01 19.46 13.12
C LYS A 123 -0.82 19.10 14.37
N ASP A 124 -0.15 19.01 15.51
CA ASP A 124 -0.70 18.60 16.82
C ASP A 124 -0.80 17.07 17.08
N GLU A 125 -0.25 16.23 16.20
CA GLU A 125 -0.09 14.79 16.50
C GLU A 125 0.90 14.58 17.65
N ILE A 126 0.50 13.79 18.65
CA ILE A 126 1.37 13.42 19.75
C ILE A 126 2.40 12.41 19.23
N VAL A 127 3.64 12.85 19.08
CA VAL A 127 4.76 12.03 18.55
C VAL A 127 5.92 11.96 19.53
N THR A 128 6.78 10.95 19.35
CA THR A 128 8.02 10.84 20.10
C THR A 128 9.03 11.88 19.62
N THR A 129 9.75 12.51 20.55
CA THR A 129 10.77 13.53 20.24
C THR A 129 12.17 12.90 20.09
N ALA A 130 12.26 11.83 19.29
CA ALA A 130 13.50 11.13 19.01
C ALA A 130 13.69 10.95 17.49
N ILE A 131 14.95 10.96 17.04
CA ILE A 131 15.27 10.69 15.63
C ILE A 131 14.80 9.28 15.28
N THR A 132 14.01 9.16 14.23
CA THR A 132 13.52 7.88 13.70
C THR A 132 14.05 7.63 12.29
N TYR A 133 13.97 6.37 11.85
CA TYR A 133 14.38 5.94 10.51
C TYR A 133 13.24 5.14 9.87
N PRO A 134 12.20 5.80 9.35
CA PRO A 134 11.09 5.11 8.71
C PRO A 134 11.56 4.26 7.53
N ALA A 135 11.06 3.03 7.48
CA ALA A 135 11.33 2.09 6.42
C ALA A 135 10.08 1.27 6.06
N ASP A 136 10.05 0.77 4.83
CA ASP A 136 9.06 -0.19 4.37
C ASP A 136 9.75 -1.31 3.59
N TYR A 137 9.25 -2.54 3.72
CA TYR A 137 9.83 -3.70 3.06
C TYR A 137 8.77 -4.55 2.40
N VAL A 138 9.08 -5.01 1.20
CA VAL A 138 8.22 -5.93 0.43
C VAL A 138 9.04 -7.02 -0.26
N LEU A 139 8.40 -8.14 -0.52
CA LEU A 139 8.92 -9.18 -1.40
C LEU A 139 8.45 -8.92 -2.82
N LEU A 140 9.39 -8.70 -3.73
CA LEU A 140 9.12 -8.61 -5.16
C LEU A 140 9.50 -9.92 -5.87
N PRO A 141 8.78 -10.30 -6.94
CA PRO A 141 9.27 -11.29 -7.89
C PRO A 141 10.64 -10.88 -8.43
N LYS A 142 11.48 -11.89 -8.69
CA LYS A 142 12.80 -11.66 -9.27
C LYS A 142 12.65 -11.21 -10.72
N SER A 143 13.35 -10.14 -11.07
CA SER A 143 13.32 -9.56 -12.42
C SER A 143 14.64 -8.87 -12.72
N ASN A 144 15.07 -8.95 -13.98
CA ASN A 144 16.25 -8.25 -14.49
C ASN A 144 15.93 -6.83 -14.96
N LYS A 145 14.64 -6.44 -14.96
CA LYS A 145 14.22 -5.08 -15.32
C LYS A 145 14.81 -4.07 -14.31
N PRO A 146 15.30 -2.91 -14.78
CA PRO A 146 15.67 -1.82 -13.88
C PRO A 146 14.48 -1.41 -13.02
N ILE A 147 14.77 -0.98 -11.78
CA ILE A 147 13.76 -0.49 -10.85
C ILE A 147 13.91 1.03 -10.74
N LEU A 148 12.83 1.74 -11.02
CA LEU A 148 12.70 3.17 -10.78
C LEU A 148 11.80 3.44 -9.59
N PHE A 149 12.04 4.56 -8.92
CA PHE A 149 11.28 4.99 -7.75
C PHE A 149 10.57 6.29 -8.06
N LYS A 150 9.26 6.34 -7.82
CA LYS A 150 8.42 7.50 -8.09
C LYS A 150 7.67 7.87 -6.83
N LYS A 151 7.95 9.06 -6.30
CA LYS A 151 7.17 9.62 -5.20
C LYS A 151 5.79 10.02 -5.72
N VAL A 152 4.74 9.57 -5.04
CA VAL A 152 3.34 9.85 -5.35
C VAL A 152 2.62 10.45 -4.14
N LYS A 153 1.40 10.96 -4.36
CA LYS A 153 0.52 11.36 -3.27
C LYS A 153 -0.05 10.11 -2.60
N GLU A 154 -0.13 10.14 -1.27
CA GLU A 154 -0.79 9.12 -0.47
C GLU A 154 -2.25 8.94 -0.93
N ILE A 155 -2.63 7.69 -1.18
CA ILE A 155 -4.04 7.31 -1.34
C ILE A 155 -4.67 7.18 0.05
N VAL A 156 -5.50 8.16 0.36
CA VAL A 156 -6.22 8.30 1.62
C VAL A 156 -7.67 7.84 1.54
N ASP A 157 -8.15 7.54 0.33
CA ASP A 157 -9.50 7.02 0.09
C ASP A 157 -9.38 5.54 -0.26
N TYR A 158 -9.97 4.67 0.56
CA TYR A 158 -9.96 3.22 0.35
C TYR A 158 -11.06 2.57 1.19
N VAL A 159 -11.39 1.32 0.88
CA VAL A 159 -12.28 0.51 1.71
C VAL A 159 -11.52 -0.68 2.26
N VAL A 160 -11.80 -1.02 3.51
CA VAL A 160 -11.47 -2.32 4.08
C VAL A 160 -12.75 -3.11 4.16
N ILE A 161 -12.75 -4.35 3.68
CA ILE A 161 -13.86 -5.28 3.85
C ILE A 161 -13.36 -6.56 4.49
N GLY A 162 -14.19 -7.21 5.29
CA GLY A 162 -13.80 -8.50 5.81
C GLY A 162 -14.95 -9.32 6.38
N ARG A 163 -14.64 -10.58 6.65
CA ARG A 163 -15.50 -11.52 7.38
C ARG A 163 -14.88 -11.86 8.71
N TYR A 164 -15.71 -12.02 9.73
CA TYR A 164 -15.29 -12.53 11.02
C TYR A 164 -16.26 -13.61 11.49
N SER A 165 -15.77 -14.52 12.32
CA SER A 165 -16.60 -15.46 13.06
C SER A 165 -16.08 -15.53 14.49
N PHE A 166 -16.98 -15.65 15.46
CA PHE A 166 -16.58 -15.82 16.86
C PHE A 166 -15.79 -17.12 17.09
N PHE A 167 -16.07 -18.14 16.26
CA PHE A 167 -15.37 -19.43 16.27
C PHE A 167 -14.26 -19.52 15.22
N CYS A 168 -13.75 -18.40 14.71
CA CYS A 168 -12.75 -18.47 13.66
C CYS A 168 -11.37 -18.88 14.19
N PRO A 169 -10.77 -20.01 13.75
CA PRO A 169 -9.32 -20.13 13.75
C PRO A 169 -8.67 -19.01 12.92
N SER A 170 -7.37 -18.79 13.11
CA SER A 170 -6.59 -17.68 12.52
C SER A 170 -6.64 -17.54 10.99
N ASN A 171 -7.26 -18.49 10.26
CA ASN A 171 -7.28 -18.58 8.80
C ASN A 171 -8.66 -18.54 8.14
N CYS A 172 -9.76 -18.30 8.87
CA CYS A 172 -11.11 -18.18 8.26
C CYS A 172 -11.70 -16.77 8.27
N SER A 173 -10.97 -15.79 8.79
CA SER A 173 -11.25 -14.37 8.53
C SER A 173 -10.46 -13.95 7.29
N SER A 174 -11.19 -13.51 6.26
CA SER A 174 -10.59 -12.86 5.10
C SER A 174 -10.83 -11.37 5.22
N THR A 175 -9.75 -10.60 5.19
CA THR A 175 -9.80 -9.13 5.19
C THR A 175 -9.05 -8.62 3.98
N TYR A 176 -9.66 -7.65 3.30
CA TYR A 176 -9.12 -7.04 2.10
C TYR A 176 -9.16 -5.52 2.22
N ARG A 177 -8.16 -4.84 1.66
CA ARG A 177 -8.24 -3.41 1.35
C ARG A 177 -8.29 -3.23 -0.16
N ILE A 178 -9.20 -2.38 -0.62
CA ILE A 178 -9.40 -2.03 -2.02
C ILE A 178 -9.19 -0.53 -2.16
N ASP A 179 -8.30 -0.13 -3.06
CA ASP A 179 -8.04 1.25 -3.44
C ASP A 179 -7.87 1.39 -4.96
N ASP A 180 -7.69 2.62 -5.46
CA ASP A 180 -7.63 2.91 -6.91
C ASP A 180 -6.44 2.27 -7.65
N VAL A 181 -5.43 1.76 -6.93
CA VAL A 181 -4.21 1.22 -7.56
C VAL A 181 -4.04 -0.28 -7.33
N LYS A 182 -4.53 -0.81 -6.21
CA LYS A 182 -4.37 -2.23 -5.86
C LYS A 182 -5.49 -2.76 -4.95
N THR A 183 -5.57 -4.08 -4.92
CA THR A 183 -6.29 -4.82 -3.89
C THR A 183 -5.29 -5.62 -3.07
N ILE A 184 -5.37 -5.50 -1.74
CA ILE A 184 -4.51 -6.25 -0.83
C ILE A 184 -5.34 -7.20 0.02
N ARG A 185 -4.77 -8.36 0.31
CA ARG A 185 -5.27 -9.32 1.29
C ARG A 185 -4.41 -9.25 2.54
N PHE A 186 -5.04 -9.16 3.71
CA PHE A 186 -4.32 -9.30 4.98
C PHE A 186 -4.22 -10.78 5.37
N LEU A 187 -3.02 -11.25 5.71
CA LEU A 187 -2.77 -12.64 6.09
C LEU A 187 -3.03 -12.90 7.57
N ILE A 188 -3.02 -11.86 8.38
CA ILE A 188 -3.37 -11.86 9.80
C ILE A 188 -4.53 -10.87 9.92
N GLY A 189 -5.58 -11.22 10.66
CA GLY A 189 -6.86 -10.48 10.75
C GLY A 189 -6.80 -9.05 11.33
N ASN A 190 -5.70 -8.32 11.14
CA ASN A 190 -5.54 -6.92 11.49
C ASN A 190 -5.06 -6.11 10.26
N THR A 191 -5.70 -4.96 10.04
CA THR A 191 -5.51 -4.03 8.92
C THR A 191 -4.20 -3.24 8.99
N THR A 192 -3.45 -3.38 10.08
CA THR A 192 -2.18 -2.68 10.33
C THR A 192 -0.95 -3.59 10.20
N SER A 193 -1.13 -4.85 9.80
CA SER A 193 -0.05 -5.83 9.76
C SER A 193 0.86 -5.67 8.54
N ALA A 194 2.17 -5.93 8.73
CA ALA A 194 3.15 -6.03 7.65
C ALA A 194 3.01 -7.33 6.83
N SER A 195 2.01 -8.17 7.15
CA SER A 195 1.75 -9.45 6.50
C SER A 195 0.52 -9.35 5.60
N TYR A 196 0.76 -8.97 4.35
CA TYR A 196 -0.25 -8.83 3.33
C TYR A 196 0.27 -9.32 1.98
N GLU A 197 -0.65 -9.56 1.05
CA GLU A 197 -0.35 -9.91 -0.34
C GLU A 197 -1.12 -8.97 -1.27
N VAL A 198 -0.46 -8.45 -2.30
CA VAL A 198 -1.13 -7.71 -3.37
C VAL A 198 -1.67 -8.69 -4.39
N LEU A 199 -2.97 -8.59 -4.67
CA LEU A 199 -3.66 -9.46 -5.61
C LEU A 199 -3.48 -8.94 -7.04
N GLY A 200 -3.49 -9.86 -8.01
CA GLY A 200 -3.46 -9.52 -9.44
C GLY A 200 -4.76 -8.95 -9.97
N VAL A 201 -5.80 -8.98 -9.15
CA VAL A 201 -7.07 -8.33 -9.44
C VAL A 201 -7.00 -6.89 -8.97
N LYS A 202 -7.14 -5.97 -9.93
CA LYS A 202 -7.38 -4.56 -9.66
C LYS A 202 -8.88 -4.33 -9.64
N GLU A 203 -9.45 -4.26 -8.44
CA GLU A 203 -10.83 -3.82 -8.27
C GLU A 203 -10.97 -2.34 -8.67
N ASP A 204 -12.08 -2.02 -9.33
CA ASP A 204 -12.46 -0.62 -9.57
C ASP A 204 -13.08 -0.07 -8.30
N PHE A 205 -12.30 0.74 -7.57
CA PHE A 205 -12.73 1.35 -6.32
C PHE A 205 -13.96 2.26 -6.50
N SER A 206 -14.06 2.99 -7.61
CA SER A 206 -15.24 3.83 -7.89
C SER A 206 -16.48 2.97 -8.11
N SER A 207 -16.34 1.88 -8.87
CA SER A 207 -17.41 0.89 -9.04
C SER A 207 -17.80 0.27 -7.71
N PHE A 208 -16.84 -0.09 -6.84
CA PHE A 208 -17.15 -0.59 -5.50
C PHE A 208 -17.96 0.43 -4.69
N VAL A 209 -17.51 1.69 -4.62
CA VAL A 209 -18.16 2.76 -3.85
C VAL A 209 -19.60 2.99 -4.35
N SER A 210 -19.86 2.84 -5.65
CA SER A 210 -21.22 2.99 -6.20
C SER A 210 -22.23 1.97 -5.68
N HIS A 211 -21.77 0.84 -5.12
CA HIS A 211 -22.62 -0.16 -4.49
C HIS A 211 -22.90 0.13 -3.01
N ILE A 212 -22.22 1.12 -2.39
CA ILE A 212 -22.45 1.50 -0.99
C ILE A 212 -23.78 2.28 -0.90
N PRO A 213 -24.77 1.81 -0.11
CA PRO A 213 -26.04 2.51 0.08
C PRO A 213 -25.86 3.94 0.61
N GLN A 214 -26.73 4.86 0.17
CA GLN A 214 -26.65 6.27 0.55
C GLN A 214 -26.82 6.47 2.06
N GLU A 215 -27.64 5.65 2.71
CA GLU A 215 -27.81 5.63 4.17
C GLU A 215 -26.50 5.32 4.91
N PHE A 216 -25.56 4.59 4.29
CA PHE A 216 -24.24 4.28 4.86
C PHE A 216 -23.26 5.41 4.61
N LEU A 217 -23.30 6.00 3.41
CA LEU A 217 -22.53 7.20 3.12
C LEU A 217 -22.92 8.37 4.05
N ALA A 218 -24.19 8.44 4.46
CA ALA A 218 -24.69 9.43 5.41
C ALA A 218 -24.15 9.26 6.84
N LEU A 219 -23.63 8.09 7.21
CA LEU A 219 -23.05 7.85 8.54
C LEU A 219 -21.73 8.60 8.74
N LYS A 220 -20.95 8.83 7.67
CA LYS A 220 -19.70 9.60 7.58
C LYS A 220 -19.00 9.86 8.93
N GLY A 221 -18.01 9.04 9.26
CA GLY A 221 -17.21 9.19 10.49
C GLY A 221 -17.81 8.49 11.72
N GLN A 222 -18.93 7.78 11.55
CA GLN A 222 -19.57 7.01 12.60
C GLN A 222 -19.27 5.52 12.48
N THR A 223 -19.26 4.85 13.64
CA THR A 223 -19.34 3.39 13.72
C THR A 223 -20.79 2.98 13.93
N LYS A 224 -21.31 2.11 13.07
CA LYS A 224 -22.66 1.54 13.20
C LYS A 224 -22.60 0.02 13.14
N GLU A 225 -23.27 -0.62 14.08
CA GLU A 225 -23.45 -2.06 14.06
C GLU A 225 -24.92 -2.40 13.80
N PHE A 226 -25.14 -3.29 12.85
CA PHE A 226 -26.44 -3.87 12.51
C PHE A 226 -26.45 -5.32 13.01
N LYS A 227 -27.34 -5.62 13.95
CA LYS A 227 -27.49 -6.95 14.57
C LYS A 227 -28.91 -7.46 14.36
N ASN A 228 -29.05 -8.78 14.35
CA ASN A 228 -30.30 -9.44 14.68
C ASN A 228 -30.08 -10.29 15.94
N ASP A 229 -30.85 -9.99 17.00
CA ASP A 229 -30.69 -10.54 18.35
C ASP A 229 -31.14 -12.01 18.50
N LEU A 230 -31.55 -12.67 17.41
CA LEU A 230 -32.14 -14.00 17.43
C LEU A 230 -31.13 -15.18 17.53
N ILE A 231 -29.82 -14.94 17.40
CA ILE A 231 -28.80 -16.00 17.59
C ILE A 231 -27.62 -15.38 18.34
N ALA A 232 -27.25 -15.99 19.47
CA ALA A 232 -26.26 -15.45 20.40
C ALA A 232 -24.84 -15.39 19.82
N ASP A 233 -24.48 -16.25 18.87
CA ASP A 233 -23.09 -16.37 18.39
C ASP A 233 -23.06 -16.71 16.90
N GLY A 234 -23.00 -15.69 16.04
CA GLY A 234 -22.88 -15.85 14.60
C GLY A 234 -21.90 -14.83 14.07
N GLY A 235 -21.00 -15.25 13.18
CA GLY A 235 -20.08 -14.35 12.49
C GLY A 235 -20.78 -13.24 11.70
N GLY A 236 -19.98 -12.51 10.95
CA GLY A 236 -20.44 -11.33 10.25
C GLY A 236 -19.51 -10.88 9.14
N CYS A 237 -19.85 -9.75 8.56
CA CYS A 237 -18.96 -9.00 7.71
C CYS A 237 -18.87 -7.55 8.18
N PHE A 238 -17.84 -6.86 7.72
CA PHE A 238 -17.67 -5.45 7.99
C PHE A 238 -17.15 -4.73 6.76
N ILE A 239 -17.38 -3.41 6.76
CA ILE A 239 -16.74 -2.45 5.90
C ILE A 239 -16.20 -1.30 6.75
N GLU A 240 -14.97 -0.88 6.48
CA GLU A 240 -14.43 0.40 6.92
C GLU A 240 -14.23 1.25 5.68
N TYR A 241 -14.94 2.36 5.55
CA TYR A 241 -14.77 3.29 4.45
C TYR A 241 -13.91 4.48 4.92
N HIS A 242 -12.69 4.53 4.40
CA HIS A 242 -11.72 5.58 4.68
C HIS A 242 -11.84 6.66 3.60
N GLN A 243 -12.09 7.89 4.04
CA GLN A 243 -12.20 9.09 3.21
C GLN A 243 -11.33 10.19 3.82
N GLY A 244 -10.07 10.27 3.41
CA GLY A 244 -9.09 11.11 4.09
C GLY A 244 -8.88 10.66 5.54
N ASN A 245 -9.14 11.56 6.48
CA ASN A 245 -9.06 11.28 7.93
C ASN A 245 -10.40 10.81 8.53
N VAL A 246 -11.44 10.64 7.71
CA VAL A 246 -12.76 10.21 8.16
C VAL A 246 -12.90 8.72 7.90
N VAL A 247 -13.21 7.95 8.94
CA VAL A 247 -13.45 6.51 8.84
C VAL A 247 -14.90 6.22 9.23
N THR A 248 -15.62 5.56 8.34
CA THR A 248 -16.99 5.08 8.61
C THR A 248 -16.96 3.57 8.73
N ASP A 249 -17.28 3.06 9.91
CA ASP A 249 -17.23 1.64 10.20
C ASP A 249 -18.64 1.06 10.26
N ILE A 250 -18.89 0.02 9.47
CA ILE A 250 -20.19 -0.66 9.46
C ILE A 250 -19.96 -2.14 9.67
N LYS A 251 -20.61 -2.68 10.70
CA LYS A 251 -20.52 -4.09 11.08
C LYS A 251 -21.90 -4.74 10.95
N PHE A 252 -21.91 -5.93 10.37
CA PHE A 252 -23.10 -6.74 10.16
C PHE A 252 -22.91 -8.04 10.93
N THR A 253 -23.66 -8.23 12.01
CA THR A 253 -23.56 -9.43 12.85
C THR A 253 -24.84 -10.24 12.69
N ASN A 254 -24.71 -11.52 12.30
CA ASN A 254 -25.80 -12.50 12.32
C ASN A 254 -27.10 -12.02 11.62
N PHE A 255 -26.97 -11.37 10.46
CA PHE A 255 -28.08 -10.69 9.81
C PHE A 255 -28.87 -11.61 8.85
N ASN A 256 -29.36 -12.74 9.37
CA ASN A 256 -30.05 -13.78 8.57
C ASN A 256 -31.55 -13.53 8.37
N ASN A 257 -32.11 -12.47 8.95
CA ASN A 257 -33.52 -12.11 8.83
C ASN A 257 -33.71 -10.60 9.09
N PRO A 258 -33.65 -9.75 8.06
CA PRO A 258 -33.82 -8.31 8.24
C PRO A 258 -35.19 -7.94 8.81
N GLU A 259 -35.26 -6.86 9.59
CA GLU A 259 -36.54 -6.22 9.88
C GLU A 259 -37.15 -5.62 8.59
N LYS A 260 -38.48 -5.44 8.56
CA LYS A 260 -39.15 -4.77 7.44
C LYS A 260 -38.53 -3.39 7.20
N GLY A 261 -38.12 -3.10 5.96
CA GLY A 261 -37.45 -1.86 5.58
C GLY A 261 -35.91 -1.92 5.53
N GLN A 262 -35.30 -3.07 5.83
CA GLN A 262 -33.84 -3.26 5.78
C GLN A 262 -33.38 -4.02 4.51
N GLU A 263 -34.11 -3.91 3.40
CA GLU A 263 -33.81 -4.64 2.15
C GLU A 263 -32.47 -4.23 1.52
N ASN A 264 -32.14 -2.93 1.54
CA ASN A 264 -30.86 -2.42 1.03
C ASN A 264 -29.67 -2.93 1.86
N LEU A 265 -29.87 -3.08 3.18
CA LEU A 265 -28.88 -3.60 4.11
C LEU A 265 -28.53 -5.05 3.79
N VAL A 266 -29.54 -5.90 3.52
CA VAL A 266 -29.32 -7.29 3.06
C VAL A 266 -28.60 -7.32 1.72
N LYS A 267 -29.09 -6.57 0.72
CA LYS A 267 -28.48 -6.55 -0.62
C LYS A 267 -27.01 -6.14 -0.57
N PHE A 268 -26.68 -5.13 0.23
CA PHE A 268 -25.30 -4.69 0.38
C PHE A 268 -24.45 -5.71 1.14
N MET A 269 -25.00 -6.32 2.20
CA MET A 269 -24.31 -7.41 2.90
C MET A 269 -24.00 -8.58 1.94
N ASP A 270 -24.97 -9.00 1.12
CA ASP A 270 -24.79 -10.04 0.10
C ASP A 270 -23.74 -9.64 -0.94
N TYR A 271 -23.71 -8.37 -1.35
CA TYR A 271 -22.66 -7.83 -2.21
C TYR A 271 -21.27 -7.94 -1.56
N ILE A 272 -21.12 -7.57 -0.29
CA ILE A 272 -19.86 -7.71 0.44
C ILE A 272 -19.45 -9.19 0.55
N TYR A 273 -20.38 -10.08 0.88
CA TYR A 273 -20.10 -11.52 0.87
C TYR A 273 -19.66 -11.97 -0.53
N SER A 274 -20.39 -11.66 -1.58
CA SER A 274 -20.02 -12.04 -2.96
C SER A 274 -18.64 -11.53 -3.34
N LYS A 275 -18.34 -10.27 -3.04
CA LYS A 275 -17.04 -9.64 -3.29
C LYS A 275 -15.91 -10.35 -2.56
N ILE A 276 -16.08 -10.64 -1.27
CA ILE A 276 -15.07 -11.37 -0.48
C ILE A 276 -14.86 -12.78 -1.03
N SER A 277 -15.92 -13.50 -1.43
CA SER A 277 -15.79 -14.82 -2.06
C SER A 277 -15.03 -14.76 -3.39
N PHE A 278 -15.27 -13.73 -4.20
CA PHE A 278 -14.54 -13.51 -5.45
C PHE A 278 -13.05 -13.25 -5.21
N LEU A 279 -12.73 -12.38 -4.24
CA LEU A 279 -11.34 -12.11 -3.85
C LEU A 279 -10.67 -13.35 -3.24
N ASP A 280 -11.42 -14.16 -2.49
CA ASP A 280 -10.93 -15.43 -1.96
C ASP A 280 -10.54 -16.42 -3.06
N ALA A 281 -11.26 -16.42 -4.18
CA ALA A 281 -10.98 -17.28 -5.34
C ALA A 281 -9.87 -16.74 -6.26
N SER A 282 -9.45 -15.48 -6.06
CA SER A 282 -8.44 -14.80 -6.88
C SER A 282 -7.01 -14.88 -6.32
N LYS A 283 -6.79 -15.77 -5.34
CA LYS A 283 -5.50 -16.08 -4.73
C LYS A 283 -4.67 -17.00 -5.62
#